data_AF-A0A1F7RFS0-F1
#
_entry.id   AF-A0A1F7RFS0-F1
#
_cell.length_a   1.000
_cell.length_b   1.000
_cell.length_c   1.000
_cell.angle_alpha   90.00
_cell.angle_beta   90.00
_cell.angle_gamma   90.00
#
_symmetry.space_group_name_H-M   'P 1'
#
loop_
_entity.id
_entity.type
_entity.pdbx_description
1 polymer ?
#
loop_
_entity_poly.entity_id
_entity_poly.type
_entity_poly.pdbx_seq_one_letter_code
_entity_poly.pdbx_strand_id
1 'polypeptide(L)'
;MKCHEYNSSKMLLSTIKYFANSYNPRPRTEIPNGNCLQSGCHEKRMMPGKIKFKKGIDFDHSQHLNRMVRGKMLRCTSCHSQIVQGRHIDVTAEVCYICHFKGATRGEAITGCPSCHGQPKGVVEHGGFMVDLAQYLKTGVKCNKCHVDVIKGEGSVPKEKCYSCHVERMEKYEDHQFIHNNHVTKHAIDCVSCHLTIEHKNVKMVKTLEVSCEGCHSKLHSAQKEMYMGAAGRGVENMPSRMFAAQVACDGCHTQIETVKGTHILGDKSFKADRRSCVACHTTGYDEMLNVWGSEINKILNELNPRISLASETYNSSRKNGMNLSKAKSLIEDAKYNYRFVAEGRGVHNIEYAAKLAKASNDMIDEAMKLMKKDFTPPERSEILKFSDSYCNIMCHKLI
;
A
#
# COMPACT_ATOMS: atom_id res chain seq x y z
N MET A 1 -29.34 8.18 37.78
CA MET A 1 -30.06 6.93 37.48
C MET A 1 -29.48 5.83 38.36
N LYS A 2 -30.30 5.15 39.16
CA LYS A 2 -29.87 3.98 39.93
C LYS A 2 -29.65 2.83 38.94
N CYS A 3 -28.40 2.56 38.56
CA CYS A 3 -28.11 1.57 37.52
C CYS A 3 -28.51 0.13 37.92
N HIS A 4 -28.74 -0.14 39.21
CA HIS A 4 -29.33 -1.39 39.69
C HIS A 4 -30.30 -1.11 40.86
N GLU A 5 -31.55 -1.57 40.74
CA GLU A 5 -32.45 -1.70 41.89
C GLU A 5 -32.29 -3.09 42.49
N TYR A 6 -31.59 -3.15 43.63
CA TYR A 6 -31.58 -4.32 44.50
C TYR A 6 -32.79 -4.23 45.43
N ASN A 7 -33.78 -5.08 45.17
CA ASN A 7 -34.87 -5.34 46.09
C ASN A 7 -34.60 -6.65 46.85
N SER A 8 -35.27 -6.83 47.99
CA SER A 8 -35.07 -7.93 48.93
C SER A 8 -35.22 -9.31 48.26
N SER A 9 -36.10 -9.40 47.26
CA SER A 9 -36.34 -10.62 46.49
C SER A 9 -35.17 -10.99 45.58
N LYS A 10 -34.51 -10.04 44.91
CA LYS A 10 -33.30 -10.30 44.11
C LYS A 10 -32.09 -10.67 44.96
N MET A 11 -31.99 -10.15 46.19
CA MET A 11 -30.95 -10.58 47.14
C MET A 11 -31.19 -12.01 47.60
N LEU A 12 -32.44 -12.36 47.99
CA LEU A 12 -32.80 -13.72 48.37
C LEU A 12 -32.51 -14.72 47.23
N LEU A 13 -32.86 -14.37 46.00
CA LEU A 13 -32.60 -15.21 44.82
C LEU A 13 -31.09 -15.42 44.58
N SER A 14 -30.28 -14.41 44.87
CA SER A 14 -28.82 -14.48 44.75
C SER A 14 -28.21 -15.37 45.83
N THR A 15 -28.73 -15.28 47.06
CA THR A 15 -28.34 -16.16 48.17
C THR A 15 -28.71 -17.62 47.90
N ILE A 16 -29.90 -17.89 47.36
CA ILE A 16 -30.31 -19.24 46.94
C ILE A 16 -29.38 -19.78 45.87
N LYS A 17 -29.03 -18.97 44.85
CA LYS A 17 -28.05 -19.35 43.83
C LYS A 17 -26.67 -19.63 44.43
N TYR A 18 -26.26 -18.89 45.46
CA TYR A 18 -24.98 -19.09 46.16
C TYR A 18 -24.94 -20.44 46.87
N PHE A 19 -25.98 -20.76 47.64
CA PHE A 19 -26.08 -22.07 48.29
C PHE A 19 -26.28 -23.23 47.30
N ALA A 20 -26.93 -22.99 46.17
CA ALA A 20 -27.08 -23.96 45.09
C ALA A 20 -25.86 -24.08 44.16
N ASN A 21 -24.71 -23.47 44.53
CA ASN A 21 -23.47 -23.46 43.74
C ASN A 21 -23.64 -22.94 42.29
N SER A 22 -24.70 -22.18 42.00
CA SER A 22 -25.02 -21.59 40.70
C SER A 22 -24.82 -20.07 40.69
N TYR A 23 -24.13 -19.55 41.71
CA TYR A 23 -23.84 -18.13 41.86
C TYR A 23 -22.64 -17.72 41.04
N ASN A 24 -22.87 -16.74 40.16
CA ASN A 24 -21.81 -16.07 39.45
C ASN A 24 -21.40 -14.81 40.25
N PRO A 25 -20.20 -14.79 40.87
CA PRO A 25 -19.74 -13.66 41.69
C PRO A 25 -19.43 -12.40 40.87
N ARG A 26 -19.52 -12.45 39.54
CA ARG A 26 -19.28 -11.32 38.64
C ARG A 26 -20.52 -11.06 37.79
N PRO A 27 -21.57 -10.42 38.35
CA PRO A 27 -22.74 -10.05 37.57
C PRO A 27 -22.31 -9.16 36.41
N ARG A 28 -22.61 -9.58 35.18
CA ARG A 28 -22.44 -8.77 33.98
C ARG A 28 -23.79 -8.25 33.53
N THR A 29 -23.80 -7.00 33.10
CA THR A 29 -24.98 -6.38 32.51
C THR A 29 -25.00 -6.67 31.02
N GLU A 30 -26.03 -7.37 30.56
CA GLU A 30 -26.32 -7.48 29.13
C GLU A 30 -27.19 -6.30 28.72
N ILE A 31 -26.72 -5.52 27.74
CA ILE A 31 -27.45 -4.33 27.25
C ILE A 31 -28.13 -4.70 25.92
N PRO A 32 -29.47 -4.78 25.86
CA PRO A 32 -30.18 -4.98 24.60
C PRO A 32 -29.99 -3.79 23.64
N ASN A 33 -29.92 -4.07 22.33
CA ASN A 33 -29.83 -3.03 21.30
C ASN A 33 -30.96 -1.99 21.42
N GLY A 34 -32.17 -2.44 21.80
CA GLY A 34 -33.32 -1.56 22.00
C GLY A 34 -33.06 -0.42 22.98
N ASN A 35 -32.24 -0.62 24.02
CA ASN A 35 -31.88 0.42 24.98
C ASN A 35 -31.03 1.52 24.33
N CYS A 36 -30.16 1.16 23.39
CA CYS A 36 -29.38 2.14 22.64
C CYS A 36 -30.27 2.97 21.70
N LEU A 37 -31.35 2.37 21.18
CA LEU A 37 -32.28 2.96 20.21
C LEU A 37 -33.44 3.73 20.83
N GLN A 38 -33.44 3.89 22.15
CA GLN A 38 -34.47 4.65 22.85
C GLN A 38 -34.47 6.13 22.45
N SER A 39 -35.61 6.76 22.71
CA SER A 39 -35.80 8.18 22.48
C SER A 39 -34.77 9.02 23.23
N GLY A 40 -34.17 9.99 22.52
CA GLY A 40 -33.07 10.81 23.05
C GLY A 40 -31.67 10.16 23.00
N CYS A 41 -31.52 8.93 22.48
CA CYS A 41 -30.22 8.27 22.29
C CYS A 41 -29.84 8.10 20.80
N HIS A 42 -30.26 7.01 20.14
CA HIS A 42 -29.90 6.70 18.73
C HIS A 42 -31.11 6.55 17.77
N GLU A 43 -32.25 7.21 18.01
CA GLU A 43 -33.47 7.10 17.17
C GLU A 43 -33.23 7.26 15.65
N LYS A 44 -32.38 8.21 15.25
CA LYS A 44 -32.12 8.56 13.83
C LYS A 44 -30.83 7.97 13.26
N ARG A 45 -30.00 7.31 14.08
CA ARG A 45 -28.65 6.83 13.69
C ARG A 45 -28.64 5.44 13.05
N MET A 46 -29.78 4.75 13.00
CA MET A 46 -29.97 3.49 12.27
C MET A 46 -30.36 3.69 10.80
N MET A 47 -30.09 4.86 10.21
CA MET A 47 -30.31 5.05 8.77
C MET A 47 -29.17 4.41 7.95
N PRO A 48 -29.47 3.82 6.78
CA PRO A 48 -28.48 3.21 5.90
C PRO A 48 -27.45 4.24 5.43
N GLY A 49 -26.16 3.89 5.47
CA GLY A 49 -25.10 4.75 4.95
C GLY A 49 -23.73 4.51 5.58
N LYS A 50 -22.70 4.96 4.86
CA LYS A 50 -21.32 4.96 5.35
C LYS A 50 -21.11 6.16 6.29
N ILE A 51 -20.62 5.88 7.50
CA ILE A 51 -20.15 6.88 8.45
C ILE A 51 -18.63 6.89 8.50
N LYS A 52 -18.04 8.04 8.78
CA LYS A 52 -16.59 8.16 9.00
C LYS A 52 -16.25 7.77 10.43
N PHE A 53 -15.59 6.63 10.59
CA PHE A 53 -14.88 6.24 11.79
C PHE A 53 -13.41 6.70 11.70
N LYS A 54 -12.73 6.84 12.84
CA LYS A 54 -11.35 7.35 13.04
C LYS A 54 -10.45 7.30 11.79
N LYS A 55 -9.68 8.37 11.52
CA LYS A 55 -8.65 8.44 10.45
C LYS A 55 -9.13 7.93 9.08
N GLY A 56 -10.31 8.38 8.64
CA GLY A 56 -10.79 8.13 7.28
C GLY A 56 -11.33 6.71 7.02
N ILE A 57 -11.68 5.95 8.07
CA ILE A 57 -12.36 4.66 7.92
C ILE A 57 -13.82 4.88 7.54
N ASP A 58 -14.29 4.23 6.48
CA ASP A 58 -15.70 4.11 6.15
C ASP A 58 -16.29 2.89 6.85
N PHE A 59 -17.32 3.12 7.65
CA PHE A 59 -18.06 2.07 8.35
C PHE A 59 -19.55 2.12 8.00
N ASP A 60 -20.17 0.95 7.85
CA ASP A 60 -21.60 0.85 7.51
C ASP A 60 -22.30 -0.15 8.46
N HIS A 61 -23.24 0.33 9.25
CA HIS A 61 -24.00 -0.49 10.20
C HIS A 61 -24.85 -1.57 9.51
N SER A 62 -25.37 -1.31 8.30
CA SER A 62 -26.19 -2.26 7.55
C SER A 62 -25.41 -3.51 7.16
N GLN A 63 -24.10 -3.35 6.93
CA GLN A 63 -23.18 -4.44 6.62
C GLN A 63 -22.79 -5.27 7.85
N HIS A 64 -23.11 -4.83 9.07
CA HIS A 64 -22.63 -5.47 10.29
C HIS A 64 -23.73 -5.96 11.24
N LEU A 65 -24.86 -5.26 11.36
CA LEU A 65 -25.87 -5.54 12.39
C LEU A 65 -27.06 -6.39 11.90
N ASN A 66 -27.41 -6.34 10.61
CA ASN A 66 -28.63 -6.96 10.08
C ASN A 66 -28.38 -8.31 9.36
N ARG A 67 -27.24 -8.96 9.63
CA ARG A 67 -26.87 -10.25 9.05
C ARG A 67 -25.90 -11.01 9.94
N MET A 68 -25.77 -12.31 9.69
CA MET A 68 -24.67 -13.08 10.27
C MET A 68 -23.35 -12.68 9.62
N VAL A 69 -22.41 -12.21 10.43
CA VAL A 69 -21.05 -11.86 10.01
C VAL A 69 -20.11 -12.91 10.55
N ARG A 70 -19.43 -13.68 9.70
CA ARG A 70 -18.55 -14.79 10.11
C ARG A 70 -19.24 -15.73 11.13
N GLY A 71 -20.48 -16.12 10.87
CA GLY A 71 -21.27 -17.03 11.71
C GLY A 71 -21.82 -16.46 13.02
N LYS A 72 -21.75 -15.14 13.27
CA LYS A 72 -22.31 -14.53 14.49
C LYS A 72 -23.15 -13.30 14.17
N MET A 73 -24.22 -13.09 14.93
CA MET A 73 -24.97 -11.83 14.93
C MET A 73 -24.29 -10.86 15.88
N LEU A 74 -23.99 -9.66 15.39
CA LEU A 74 -23.40 -8.58 16.18
C LEU A 74 -24.47 -7.76 16.90
N ARG A 75 -24.10 -7.17 18.03
CA ARG A 75 -24.92 -6.27 18.83
C ARG A 75 -24.24 -4.90 18.89
N CYS A 76 -24.94 -3.87 19.35
CA CYS A 76 -24.36 -2.53 19.50
C CYS A 76 -23.10 -2.59 20.38
N THR A 77 -23.17 -3.31 21.50
CA THR A 77 -22.05 -3.50 22.44
C THR A 77 -20.92 -4.38 21.90
N SER A 78 -21.07 -5.03 20.75
CA SER A 78 -19.96 -5.75 20.11
C SER A 78 -18.85 -4.80 19.66
N CYS A 79 -19.17 -3.55 19.32
CA CYS A 79 -18.19 -2.52 18.95
C CYS A 79 -18.14 -1.37 19.97
N HIS A 80 -19.27 -1.10 20.63
CA HIS A 80 -19.44 -0.05 21.63
C HIS A 80 -19.32 -0.64 23.03
N SER A 81 -18.12 -1.06 23.44
CA SER A 81 -17.91 -1.80 24.70
C SER A 81 -17.18 -1.02 25.79
N GLN A 82 -16.51 0.09 25.46
CA GLN A 82 -15.74 0.88 26.42
C GLN A 82 -16.51 2.14 26.87
N ILE A 83 -16.53 2.36 28.19
CA ILE A 83 -17.03 3.59 28.82
C ILE A 83 -15.83 4.53 28.97
N VAL A 84 -15.91 5.72 28.37
CA VAL A 84 -14.87 6.75 28.43
C VAL A 84 -15.35 7.89 29.32
N GLN A 85 -14.48 8.50 30.13
CA GLN A 85 -14.88 9.67 30.93
C GLN A 85 -15.46 10.78 30.02
N GLY A 86 -16.69 11.19 30.31
CA GLY A 86 -17.42 12.21 29.53
C GLY A 86 -18.22 11.70 28.32
N ARG A 87 -18.16 10.40 27.96
CA ARG A 87 -19.03 9.78 26.94
C ARG A 87 -19.59 8.46 27.43
N HIS A 88 -20.88 8.22 27.17
CA HIS A 88 -21.55 7.02 27.63
C HIS A 88 -20.92 5.73 27.04
N ILE A 89 -20.59 5.73 25.75
CA ILE A 89 -19.95 4.59 25.07
C ILE A 89 -19.12 5.07 23.87
N ASP A 90 -17.97 4.45 23.60
CA ASP A 90 -17.14 4.70 22.41
C ASP A 90 -16.80 3.41 21.65
N VAL A 91 -16.40 3.55 20.38
CA VAL A 91 -16.02 2.42 19.52
C VAL A 91 -14.51 2.12 19.64
N THR A 92 -14.20 0.86 19.92
CA THR A 92 -12.85 0.31 19.94
C THR A 92 -12.45 -0.18 18.55
N ALA A 93 -11.32 0.32 18.03
CA ALA A 93 -10.86 -0.04 16.68
C ALA A 93 -10.31 -1.47 16.63
N GLU A 94 -9.87 -1.98 17.78
CA GLU A 94 -9.32 -3.31 17.99
C GLU A 94 -10.31 -4.41 17.61
N VAL A 95 -11.61 -4.18 17.82
CA VAL A 95 -12.68 -5.12 17.42
C VAL A 95 -12.73 -5.28 15.90
N CYS A 96 -12.57 -4.19 15.15
CA CYS A 96 -12.50 -4.24 13.69
C CYS A 96 -11.31 -5.10 13.26
N TYR A 97 -10.15 -4.92 13.90
CA TYR A 97 -8.93 -5.62 13.53
C TYR A 97 -9.02 -7.13 13.81
N ILE A 98 -9.64 -7.54 14.92
CA ILE A 98 -9.91 -8.96 15.20
C ILE A 98 -10.71 -9.59 14.05
N CYS A 99 -11.77 -8.94 13.58
CA CYS A 99 -12.63 -9.52 12.55
C CYS A 99 -12.01 -9.48 11.14
N HIS A 100 -11.28 -8.41 10.81
CA HIS A 100 -10.79 -8.18 9.45
C HIS A 100 -9.35 -8.66 9.21
N PHE A 101 -8.57 -8.94 10.26
CA PHE A 101 -7.20 -9.45 10.13
C PHE A 101 -6.94 -10.84 10.74
N LYS A 102 -7.74 -11.32 11.72
CA LYS A 102 -7.49 -12.66 12.30
C LYS A 102 -7.68 -13.77 11.28
N GLY A 103 -6.57 -14.42 10.91
CA GLY A 103 -6.53 -15.47 9.89
C GLY A 103 -6.32 -14.94 8.47
N ALA A 104 -6.04 -13.64 8.31
CA ALA A 104 -5.58 -13.09 7.04
C ALA A 104 -4.12 -13.51 6.78
N THR A 105 -3.81 -13.67 5.50
CA THR A 105 -2.44 -13.73 4.99
C THR A 105 -1.68 -12.45 5.33
N ARG A 106 -0.35 -12.57 5.49
CA ARG A 106 0.52 -11.45 5.87
C ARG A 106 0.40 -10.29 4.87
N GLY A 107 0.24 -9.06 5.38
CA GLY A 107 0.08 -7.85 4.55
C GLY A 107 -1.32 -7.68 3.93
N GLU A 108 -2.27 -8.59 4.22
CA GLU A 108 -3.62 -8.56 3.66
C GLU A 108 -4.68 -8.44 4.76
N ALA A 109 -5.91 -8.09 4.35
CA ALA A 109 -7.10 -8.12 5.19
C ALA A 109 -8.12 -9.06 4.55
N ILE A 110 -8.92 -9.76 5.36
CA ILE A 110 -9.91 -10.75 4.90
C ILE A 110 -10.89 -10.15 3.89
N THR A 111 -11.28 -8.89 4.11
CA THR A 111 -12.22 -8.16 3.25
C THR A 111 -11.52 -7.25 2.24
N GLY A 112 -10.20 -7.30 2.14
CA GLY A 112 -9.37 -6.40 1.34
C GLY A 112 -9.15 -5.03 2.00
N CYS A 113 -7.96 -4.46 1.81
CA CYS A 113 -7.56 -3.18 2.41
C CYS A 113 -8.53 -2.01 2.12
N PRO A 114 -9.09 -1.86 0.90
CA PRO A 114 -10.00 -0.77 0.60
C PRO A 114 -11.36 -0.83 1.32
N SER A 115 -11.71 -1.95 1.96
CA SER A 115 -13.01 -2.08 2.63
C SER A 115 -13.17 -1.11 3.79
N CYS A 116 -12.06 -0.72 4.43
CA CYS A 116 -12.06 0.18 5.58
C CYS A 116 -11.62 1.59 5.20
N HIS A 117 -10.52 1.78 4.46
CA HIS A 117 -9.98 3.12 4.18
C HIS A 117 -10.22 3.63 2.75
N GLY A 118 -10.94 2.86 1.91
CA GLY A 118 -11.10 3.15 0.49
C GLY A 118 -9.79 2.99 -0.29
N GLN A 119 -9.81 3.36 -1.57
CA GLN A 119 -8.59 3.42 -2.37
C GLN A 119 -7.85 4.75 -2.12
N PRO A 120 -6.53 4.73 -1.90
CA PRO A 120 -5.74 5.95 -1.80
C PRO A 120 -5.90 6.79 -3.07
N LYS A 121 -5.98 8.11 -2.89
CA LYS A 121 -6.16 9.07 -3.98
C LYS A 121 -4.90 9.92 -4.14
N GLY A 122 -4.36 9.94 -5.35
CA GLY A 122 -3.29 10.84 -5.75
C GLY A 122 -1.90 10.43 -5.26
N VAL A 123 -1.03 11.43 -5.23
CA VAL A 123 0.39 11.29 -4.97
C VAL A 123 0.66 11.36 -3.47
N VAL A 124 1.39 10.38 -2.95
CA VAL A 124 1.89 10.37 -1.57
C VAL A 124 3.40 10.54 -1.56
N GLU A 125 3.90 11.30 -0.59
CA GLU A 125 5.33 11.37 -0.34
C GLU A 125 5.72 10.35 0.73
N HIS A 126 6.74 9.54 0.46
CA HIS A 126 7.32 8.62 1.45
C HIS A 126 8.84 8.61 1.28
N GLY A 127 9.57 9.01 2.33
CA GLY A 127 11.05 9.05 2.28
C GLY A 127 11.60 9.99 1.19
N GLY A 128 10.92 11.09 0.89
CA GLY A 128 11.30 12.01 -0.19
C GLY A 128 10.89 11.57 -1.60
N PHE A 129 10.13 10.47 -1.75
CA PHE A 129 9.65 9.97 -3.05
C PHE A 129 8.16 10.24 -3.24
N MET A 130 7.81 10.70 -4.43
CA MET A 130 6.43 10.93 -4.84
C MET A 130 5.87 9.70 -5.56
N VAL A 131 4.85 9.06 -4.99
CA VAL A 131 4.21 7.87 -5.55
C VAL A 131 2.74 8.15 -5.81
N ASP A 132 2.30 8.08 -7.06
CA ASP A 132 0.88 8.07 -7.38
C ASP A 132 0.30 6.67 -7.14
N LEU A 133 -0.25 6.45 -5.93
CA LEU A 133 -0.84 5.18 -5.55
C LEU A 133 -2.05 4.82 -6.42
N ALA A 134 -2.82 5.81 -6.89
CA ALA A 134 -3.99 5.54 -7.72
C ALA A 134 -3.57 4.96 -9.07
N GLN A 135 -2.45 5.42 -9.62
CA GLN A 135 -1.91 4.88 -10.87
C GLN A 135 -1.34 3.47 -10.70
N TYR A 136 -0.64 3.20 -9.58
CA TYR A 136 -0.14 1.84 -9.27
C TYR A 136 -1.26 0.82 -9.11
N LEU A 137 -2.39 1.22 -8.53
CA LEU A 137 -3.53 0.31 -8.41
C LEU A 137 -4.14 -0.02 -9.77
N LYS A 138 -4.08 0.89 -10.75
CA LYS A 138 -4.54 0.62 -12.13
C LYS A 138 -3.68 -0.41 -12.85
N THR A 139 -2.39 -0.51 -12.52
CA THR A 139 -1.49 -1.52 -13.10
C THR A 139 -1.62 -2.89 -12.43
N GLY A 140 -2.53 -3.05 -11.46
CA GLY A 140 -2.80 -4.32 -10.78
C GLY A 140 -1.86 -4.61 -9.60
N VAL A 141 -1.03 -3.65 -9.19
CA VAL A 141 -0.17 -3.80 -8.01
C VAL A 141 -1.03 -3.86 -6.74
N LYS A 142 -0.93 -4.96 -6.00
CA LYS A 142 -1.63 -5.16 -4.73
C LYS A 142 -0.93 -4.43 -3.58
N CYS A 143 -1.68 -4.04 -2.54
CA CYS A 143 -1.17 -3.31 -1.38
C CYS A 143 -0.02 -4.03 -0.67
N ASN A 144 -0.09 -5.37 -0.54
CA ASN A 144 0.93 -6.19 0.11
C ASN A 144 2.26 -6.29 -0.66
N LYS A 145 2.33 -5.78 -1.89
CA LYS A 145 3.60 -5.64 -2.61
C LYS A 145 4.48 -4.56 -2.00
N CYS A 146 3.88 -3.54 -1.38
CA CYS A 146 4.60 -2.50 -0.65
C CYS A 146 4.45 -2.64 0.87
N HIS A 147 3.23 -2.95 1.36
CA HIS A 147 2.90 -3.09 2.78
C HIS A 147 3.01 -4.56 3.22
N VAL A 148 4.25 -5.03 3.40
CA VAL A 148 4.54 -6.45 3.69
C VAL A 148 3.99 -6.89 5.04
N ASP A 149 3.91 -5.98 6.01
CA ASP A 149 3.28 -6.27 7.30
C ASP A 149 2.50 -5.07 7.82
N VAL A 150 1.24 -5.30 8.18
CA VAL A 150 0.28 -4.26 8.52
C VAL A 150 -0.37 -4.45 9.89
N ILE A 151 0.00 -5.50 10.61
CA ILE A 151 -0.56 -5.77 11.94
C ILE A 151 0.50 -6.28 12.92
N LYS A 152 0.26 -6.06 14.21
CA LYS A 152 0.98 -6.73 15.30
C LYS A 152 -0.01 -7.49 16.17
N GLY A 153 0.27 -8.76 16.42
CA GLY A 153 -0.59 -9.68 17.16
C GLY A 153 -1.52 -10.50 16.27
N GLU A 154 -1.98 -11.65 16.78
CA GLU A 154 -2.74 -12.64 16.00
C GLU A 154 -4.22 -12.72 16.39
N GLY A 155 -4.62 -12.00 17.44
CA GLY A 155 -5.95 -12.10 18.02
C GLY A 155 -6.30 -13.53 18.46
N SER A 156 -5.34 -14.29 18.96
CA SER A 156 -5.60 -15.62 19.52
C SER A 156 -6.46 -15.53 20.79
N VAL A 157 -7.07 -16.66 21.18
CA VAL A 157 -7.87 -16.78 22.40
C VAL A 157 -7.16 -17.77 23.33
N PRO A 158 -6.29 -17.30 24.23
CA PRO A 158 -5.69 -18.16 25.26
C PRO A 158 -6.78 -18.72 26.18
N LYS A 159 -6.64 -19.98 26.62
CA LYS A 159 -7.63 -20.65 27.50
C LYS A 159 -7.84 -19.91 28.82
N GLU A 160 -6.83 -19.18 29.27
CA GLU A 160 -6.83 -18.36 30.47
C GLU A 160 -7.92 -17.27 30.44
N LYS A 161 -8.27 -16.79 29.23
CA LYS A 161 -9.35 -15.81 29.05
C LYS A 161 -10.71 -16.37 29.45
N CYS A 162 -10.94 -17.67 29.26
CA CYS A 162 -12.17 -18.34 29.67
C CYS A 162 -12.36 -18.31 31.19
N TYR A 163 -11.26 -18.43 31.95
CA TYR A 163 -11.29 -18.45 33.41
C TYR A 163 -11.59 -17.09 34.05
N SER A 164 -11.67 -16.03 33.25
CA SER A 164 -12.18 -14.74 33.73
C SER A 164 -13.67 -14.79 34.14
N CYS A 165 -14.43 -15.77 33.64
CA CYS A 165 -15.84 -16.00 33.97
C CYS A 165 -16.18 -17.45 34.32
N HIS A 166 -15.51 -18.43 33.70
CA HIS A 166 -15.78 -19.85 33.92
C HIS A 166 -14.83 -20.38 34.99
N VAL A 167 -15.36 -20.76 36.16
CA VAL A 167 -14.56 -21.29 37.28
C VAL A 167 -14.26 -22.79 37.09
N GLU A 168 -15.07 -23.49 36.30
CA GLU A 168 -14.96 -24.93 36.03
C GLU A 168 -14.20 -25.24 34.72
N ARG A 169 -13.77 -26.50 34.57
CA ARG A 169 -13.22 -27.00 33.31
C ARG A 169 -14.33 -27.08 32.27
N MET A 170 -14.15 -26.34 31.17
CA MET A 170 -15.12 -26.31 30.08
C MET A 170 -14.76 -27.34 29.01
N GLU A 171 -15.77 -27.85 28.33
CA GLU A 171 -15.61 -28.64 27.11
C GLU A 171 -15.83 -27.73 25.89
N LYS A 172 -15.46 -28.18 24.68
CA LYS A 172 -15.73 -27.49 23.41
C LYS A 172 -14.97 -26.17 23.15
N TYR A 173 -13.74 -26.04 23.64
CA TYR A 173 -12.87 -24.88 23.31
C TYR A 173 -12.71 -24.63 21.81
N GLU A 174 -12.71 -25.69 21.00
CA GLU A 174 -12.52 -25.64 19.55
C GLU A 174 -13.83 -25.39 18.76
N ASP A 175 -15.00 -25.44 19.42
CA ASP A 175 -16.28 -25.17 18.77
C ASP A 175 -16.52 -23.65 18.69
N HIS A 176 -15.82 -23.02 17.76
CA HIS A 176 -15.88 -21.57 17.55
C HIS A 176 -17.29 -21.06 17.26
N GLN A 177 -18.14 -21.87 16.62
CA GLN A 177 -19.50 -21.47 16.26
C GLN A 177 -20.39 -21.45 17.50
N PHE A 178 -20.33 -22.49 18.33
CA PHE A 178 -21.00 -22.53 19.62
C PHE A 178 -20.55 -21.38 20.52
N ILE A 179 -19.23 -21.17 20.65
CA ILE A 179 -18.67 -20.12 21.50
C ILE A 179 -19.17 -18.75 21.08
N HIS A 180 -19.07 -18.39 19.80
CA HIS A 180 -19.54 -17.08 19.33
C HIS A 180 -21.06 -16.91 19.46
N ASN A 181 -21.85 -17.94 19.14
CA ASN A 181 -23.30 -17.86 19.24
C ASN A 181 -23.73 -17.62 20.70
N ASN A 182 -23.17 -18.38 21.63
CA ASN A 182 -23.50 -18.23 23.04
C ASN A 182 -22.99 -16.88 23.58
N HIS A 183 -21.70 -16.59 23.44
CA HIS A 183 -21.10 -15.46 24.13
C HIS A 183 -21.37 -14.13 23.43
N VAL A 184 -21.22 -14.05 22.10
CA VAL A 184 -21.34 -12.79 21.37
C VAL A 184 -22.80 -12.52 21.00
N THR A 185 -23.47 -13.48 20.36
CA THR A 185 -24.83 -13.28 19.83
C THR A 185 -25.88 -13.25 20.93
N LYS A 186 -25.91 -14.26 21.82
CA LYS A 186 -26.92 -14.31 22.90
C LYS A 186 -26.58 -13.37 24.05
N HIS A 187 -25.34 -13.40 24.53
CA HIS A 187 -24.94 -12.72 25.77
C HIS A 187 -24.17 -11.40 25.58
N ALA A 188 -24.00 -10.93 24.33
CA ALA A 188 -23.40 -9.62 24.04
C ALA A 188 -21.97 -9.39 24.58
N ILE A 189 -21.21 -10.46 24.78
CA ILE A 189 -19.84 -10.38 25.31
C ILE A 189 -18.91 -9.77 24.26
N ASP A 190 -18.15 -8.76 24.69
CA ASP A 190 -17.16 -8.07 23.87
C ASP A 190 -16.02 -9.00 23.44
N CYS A 191 -15.61 -8.89 22.17
CA CYS A 191 -14.57 -9.67 21.53
C CYS A 191 -13.25 -9.64 22.32
N VAL A 192 -12.85 -8.49 22.86
CA VAL A 192 -11.56 -8.34 23.59
C VAL A 192 -11.58 -8.99 24.98
N SER A 193 -12.76 -9.42 25.46
CA SER A 193 -12.86 -10.26 26.66
C SER A 193 -12.23 -11.63 26.45
N CYS A 194 -12.20 -12.11 25.20
CA CYS A 194 -11.65 -13.42 24.85
C CYS A 194 -10.41 -13.31 23.96
N HIS A 195 -10.44 -12.44 22.95
CA HIS A 195 -9.33 -12.28 22.02
C HIS A 195 -8.24 -11.38 22.59
N LEU A 196 -6.98 -11.75 22.33
CA LEU A 196 -5.88 -10.80 22.39
C LEU A 196 -6.08 -9.69 21.35
N THR A 197 -5.46 -8.53 21.59
CA THR A 197 -5.58 -7.39 20.69
C THR A 197 -4.74 -7.60 19.43
N ILE A 198 -5.22 -7.04 18.32
CA ILE A 198 -4.45 -6.82 17.11
C ILE A 198 -4.25 -5.31 16.99
N GLU A 199 -3.02 -4.86 16.83
CA GLU A 199 -2.72 -3.47 16.45
C GLU A 199 -2.59 -3.39 14.93
N HIS A 200 -3.25 -2.42 14.30
CA HIS A 200 -3.08 -2.14 12.87
C HIS A 200 -2.21 -0.90 12.65
N LYS A 201 -1.10 -1.07 11.91
CA LYS A 201 -0.15 -0.01 11.53
C LYS A 201 0.74 -0.50 10.41
N ASN A 202 1.45 0.39 9.71
CA ASN A 202 2.54 -0.03 8.82
C ASN A 202 3.70 -0.58 9.66
N VAL A 203 3.71 -1.90 9.90
CA VAL A 203 4.73 -2.57 10.71
C VAL A 203 5.99 -2.77 9.89
N LYS A 204 5.84 -3.16 8.62
CA LYS A 204 6.95 -3.40 7.71
C LYS A 204 6.58 -3.05 6.28
N MET A 205 7.47 -2.34 5.60
CA MET A 205 7.36 -2.05 4.17
C MET A 205 8.31 -2.95 3.38
N VAL A 206 8.19 -2.96 2.05
CA VAL A 206 9.20 -3.59 1.22
C VAL A 206 10.54 -2.90 1.43
N LYS A 207 11.61 -3.70 1.54
CA LYS A 207 12.96 -3.22 1.90
C LYS A 207 13.48 -2.11 0.98
N THR A 208 13.09 -2.12 -0.30
CA THR A 208 13.40 -1.01 -1.23
C THR A 208 12.91 0.35 -0.79
N LEU A 209 11.81 0.40 -0.04
CA LEU A 209 11.26 1.64 0.53
C LEU A 209 11.79 1.91 1.95
N GLU A 210 12.41 0.92 2.60
CA GLU A 210 12.98 1.08 3.95
C GLU A 210 14.38 1.73 3.94
N VAL A 211 15.11 1.67 2.81
CA VAL A 211 16.44 2.29 2.70
C VAL A 211 16.30 3.82 2.55
N SER A 212 16.22 4.52 3.68
CA SER A 212 16.41 5.97 3.73
C SER A 212 17.90 6.28 3.55
N CYS A 213 18.29 6.57 2.31
CA CYS A 213 19.62 7.10 2.01
C CYS A 213 19.73 8.59 2.39
N GLU A 214 18.60 9.24 2.70
CA GLU A 214 18.54 10.68 2.96
C GLU A 214 19.24 11.10 4.25
N GLY A 215 19.42 10.17 5.21
CA GLY A 215 20.17 10.44 6.45
C GLY A 215 21.64 10.81 6.22
N CYS A 216 22.21 10.45 5.05
CA CYS A 216 23.58 10.78 4.67
C CYS A 216 23.68 11.51 3.32
N HIS A 217 22.81 11.24 2.33
CA HIS A 217 22.79 11.97 1.04
C HIS A 217 21.37 12.12 0.47
N SER A 218 20.79 13.31 0.62
CA SER A 218 19.40 13.61 0.25
C SER A 218 19.11 13.72 -1.26
N LYS A 219 20.08 13.48 -2.16
CA LYS A 219 19.91 13.71 -3.61
C LYS A 219 20.63 12.74 -4.56
N LEU A 220 21.39 11.76 -4.06
CA LEU A 220 22.22 10.92 -4.94
C LEU A 220 21.47 9.79 -5.64
N HIS A 221 20.31 9.35 -5.11
CA HIS A 221 19.60 8.16 -5.61
C HIS A 221 18.12 8.36 -5.98
N SER A 222 17.62 9.59 -6.08
CA SER A 222 16.18 9.81 -6.35
C SER A 222 15.78 9.30 -7.74
N ALA A 223 16.53 9.63 -8.78
CA ALA A 223 16.20 9.21 -10.14
C ALA A 223 16.28 7.69 -10.33
N GLN A 224 17.26 7.01 -9.72
CA GLN A 224 17.40 5.55 -9.83
C GLN A 224 16.27 4.80 -9.11
N LYS A 225 15.87 5.29 -7.93
CA LYS A 225 14.72 4.74 -7.19
C LYS A 225 13.43 4.97 -7.97
N GLU A 226 13.18 6.18 -8.44
CA GLU A 226 12.01 6.52 -9.26
C GLU A 226 11.96 5.71 -10.55
N MET A 227 13.11 5.48 -11.21
CA MET A 227 13.21 4.61 -12.38
C MET A 227 12.86 3.16 -12.02
N TYR A 228 13.43 2.63 -10.93
CA TYR A 228 13.16 1.25 -10.45
C TYR A 228 11.69 1.03 -10.11
N MET A 229 11.07 2.06 -9.51
CA MET A 229 9.65 2.17 -9.21
C MET A 229 8.81 2.47 -10.47
N GLY A 230 9.44 2.88 -11.56
CA GLY A 230 8.75 3.26 -12.79
C GLY A 230 7.76 4.40 -12.59
N ALA A 231 8.16 5.42 -11.82
CA ALA A 231 7.36 6.61 -11.55
C ALA A 231 8.05 7.87 -12.09
N ALA A 232 7.37 9.01 -11.97
CA ALA A 232 7.86 10.36 -12.28
C ALA A 232 8.06 10.70 -13.78
N GLY A 233 8.01 9.73 -14.69
CA GLY A 233 8.07 9.97 -16.13
C GLY A 233 6.85 10.72 -16.69
N ARG A 234 7.07 11.54 -17.72
CA ARG A 234 6.04 12.38 -18.34
C ARG A 234 5.45 11.74 -19.58
N GLY A 235 4.12 11.74 -19.68
CA GLY A 235 3.40 11.18 -20.83
C GLY A 235 3.43 9.65 -20.94
N VAL A 236 3.85 8.95 -19.88
CA VAL A 236 3.84 7.48 -19.80
C VAL A 236 3.23 7.08 -18.46
N GLU A 237 2.43 6.01 -18.44
CA GLU A 237 1.86 5.54 -17.19
C GLU A 237 2.91 4.95 -16.25
N ASN A 238 2.75 5.15 -14.93
CA ASN A 238 3.63 4.55 -13.94
C ASN A 238 3.65 3.03 -14.10
N MET A 239 4.84 2.46 -14.15
CA MET A 239 5.06 1.07 -14.50
C MET A 239 6.27 0.51 -13.72
N PRO A 240 6.05 0.01 -12.49
CA PRO A 240 7.16 -0.52 -11.70
C PRO A 240 7.88 -1.66 -12.39
N SER A 241 9.20 -1.74 -12.18
CA SER A 241 9.99 -2.82 -12.74
C SER A 241 9.51 -4.16 -12.18
N ARG A 242 9.72 -5.24 -12.95
CA ARG A 242 9.40 -6.60 -12.51
C ARG A 242 10.14 -6.98 -11.22
N MET A 243 11.39 -6.54 -11.09
CA MET A 243 12.21 -6.76 -9.91
C MET A 243 11.69 -5.99 -8.68
N PHE A 244 11.23 -4.74 -8.88
CA PHE A 244 10.56 -3.99 -7.82
C PHE A 244 9.27 -4.68 -7.36
N ALA A 245 8.44 -5.13 -8.31
CA ALA A 245 7.21 -5.87 -8.03
C ALA A 245 7.48 -7.23 -7.35
N ALA A 246 8.66 -7.82 -7.58
CA ALA A 246 9.18 -9.01 -6.91
C ALA A 246 9.91 -8.69 -5.59
N GLN A 247 9.88 -7.43 -5.13
CA GLN A 247 10.45 -6.99 -3.84
C GLN A 247 11.98 -7.13 -3.73
N VAL A 248 12.69 -7.18 -4.86
CA VAL A 248 14.16 -7.24 -4.87
C VAL A 248 14.71 -5.89 -4.41
N ALA A 249 15.49 -5.90 -3.33
CA ALA A 249 16.12 -4.73 -2.75
C ALA A 249 17.37 -4.29 -3.52
N CYS A 250 17.82 -3.04 -3.33
CA CYS A 250 18.98 -2.49 -4.02
C CYS A 250 20.26 -3.33 -3.76
N ASP A 251 20.44 -3.77 -2.52
CA ASP A 251 21.56 -4.63 -2.09
C ASP A 251 21.45 -6.08 -2.60
N GLY A 252 20.34 -6.43 -3.25
CA GLY A 252 20.22 -7.69 -4.00
C GLY A 252 21.04 -7.69 -5.28
N CYS A 253 21.28 -6.52 -5.90
CA CYS A 253 22.13 -6.39 -7.09
C CYS A 253 23.46 -5.68 -6.77
N HIS A 254 23.41 -4.65 -5.92
CA HIS A 254 24.56 -3.83 -5.52
C HIS A 254 25.27 -4.44 -4.31
N THR A 255 26.07 -5.47 -4.56
CA THR A 255 26.76 -6.24 -3.51
C THR A 255 28.27 -5.97 -3.43
N GLN A 256 28.87 -5.41 -4.48
CA GLN A 256 30.31 -5.19 -4.53
C GLN A 256 30.68 -3.82 -3.96
N ILE A 257 31.50 -3.80 -2.91
CA ILE A 257 32.01 -2.55 -2.31
C ILE A 257 32.94 -1.85 -3.30
N GLU A 258 32.74 -0.55 -3.46
CA GLU A 258 33.58 0.37 -4.23
C GLU A 258 33.98 1.53 -3.32
N THR A 259 35.30 1.76 -3.22
CA THR A 259 35.86 2.91 -2.50
C THR A 259 35.73 4.13 -3.40
N VAL A 260 34.95 5.12 -2.99
CA VAL A 260 34.77 6.35 -3.77
C VAL A 260 36.06 7.18 -3.67
N LYS A 261 36.67 7.54 -4.81
CA LYS A 261 37.75 8.53 -4.85
C LYS A 261 37.14 9.93 -4.92
N GLY A 262 37.23 10.72 -3.85
CA GLY A 262 36.75 12.11 -3.81
C GLY A 262 36.14 12.51 -2.47
N THR A 263 35.83 13.82 -2.32
CA THR A 263 35.39 14.48 -1.07
C THR A 263 34.03 13.99 -0.57
N HIS A 264 34.01 12.83 0.05
CA HIS A 264 33.00 12.43 1.03
C HIS A 264 33.70 11.95 2.29
N ILE A 265 32.96 11.97 3.40
CA ILE A 265 33.47 11.81 4.76
C ILE A 265 34.22 10.47 4.85
N LEU A 266 35.37 10.48 5.54
CA LEU A 266 36.19 9.29 5.80
C LEU A 266 35.32 8.09 6.21
N GLY A 267 35.21 7.08 5.33
CA GLY A 267 34.54 5.81 5.62
C GLY A 267 33.37 5.43 4.71
N ASP A 268 32.93 6.29 3.81
CA ASP A 268 31.79 5.99 2.92
C ASP A 268 32.12 4.88 1.90
N LYS A 269 31.33 3.79 1.96
CA LYS A 269 31.38 2.67 1.02
C LYS A 269 30.23 2.82 0.02
N SER A 270 30.56 2.93 -1.26
CA SER A 270 29.58 2.79 -2.33
C SER A 270 29.43 1.31 -2.68
N PHE A 271 28.28 0.90 -3.20
CA PHE A 271 28.07 -0.45 -3.70
C PHE A 271 27.76 -0.40 -5.20
N LYS A 272 28.57 -1.08 -6.00
CA LYS A 272 28.32 -1.27 -7.42
C LYS A 272 27.59 -2.58 -7.67
N ALA A 273 26.82 -2.61 -8.76
CA ALA A 273 26.14 -3.81 -9.20
C ALA A 273 27.17 -4.91 -9.52
N ASP A 274 26.97 -6.10 -8.97
CA ASP A 274 27.76 -7.29 -9.27
C ASP A 274 26.94 -8.21 -10.18
N ARG A 275 27.52 -8.57 -11.32
CA ARG A 275 26.88 -9.47 -12.31
C ARG A 275 26.57 -10.84 -11.72
N ARG A 276 27.38 -11.29 -10.76
CA ARG A 276 27.18 -12.57 -10.08
C ARG A 276 25.90 -12.58 -9.25
N SER A 277 25.41 -11.41 -8.83
CA SER A 277 24.13 -11.30 -8.12
C SER A 277 22.93 -11.70 -8.99
N CYS A 278 23.03 -11.57 -10.31
CA CYS A 278 21.95 -11.96 -11.23
C CYS A 278 21.71 -13.48 -11.20
N VAL A 279 22.79 -14.26 -11.27
CA VAL A 279 22.75 -15.74 -11.32
C VAL A 279 22.52 -16.40 -9.97
N ALA A 280 22.43 -15.62 -8.88
CA ALA A 280 21.99 -16.14 -7.58
C ALA A 280 20.48 -16.45 -7.55
N CYS A 281 19.69 -15.76 -8.40
CA CYS A 281 18.24 -15.93 -8.50
C CYS A 281 17.80 -16.45 -9.88
N HIS A 282 18.60 -16.21 -10.92
CA HIS A 282 18.29 -16.60 -12.30
C HIS A 282 19.23 -17.68 -12.81
N THR A 283 18.85 -18.34 -13.91
CA THR A 283 19.69 -19.33 -14.58
C THR A 283 20.96 -18.71 -15.15
N THR A 284 21.98 -19.53 -15.38
CA THR A 284 23.24 -19.13 -16.01
C THR A 284 23.00 -18.40 -17.34
N GLY A 285 23.76 -17.34 -17.61
CA GLY A 285 23.62 -16.48 -18.79
C GLY A 285 22.86 -15.16 -18.55
N TYR A 286 22.08 -15.07 -17.46
CA TYR A 286 21.36 -13.83 -17.12
C TYR A 286 22.27 -12.66 -16.75
N ASP A 287 23.52 -12.92 -16.38
CA ASP A 287 24.54 -11.91 -16.11
C ASP A 287 24.94 -11.11 -17.37
N GLU A 288 24.81 -11.71 -18.56
CA GLU A 288 25.08 -11.04 -19.84
C GLU A 288 24.00 -10.03 -20.21
N MET A 289 22.76 -10.22 -19.71
CA MET A 289 21.64 -9.32 -19.97
C MET A 289 21.92 -7.88 -19.56
N LEU A 290 22.69 -7.68 -18.49
CA LEU A 290 23.07 -6.35 -18.03
C LEU A 290 23.89 -5.58 -19.08
N ASN A 291 24.70 -6.26 -19.88
CA ASN A 291 25.43 -5.64 -20.99
C ASN A 291 24.49 -5.20 -22.10
N VAL A 292 23.53 -6.06 -22.45
CA VAL A 292 22.52 -5.76 -23.46
C VAL A 292 21.72 -4.54 -23.02
N TRP A 293 21.22 -4.52 -21.78
CA TRP A 293 20.47 -3.38 -21.25
C TRP A 293 21.28 -2.09 -21.28
N GLY A 294 22.52 -2.11 -20.78
CA GLY A 294 23.39 -0.92 -20.79
C GLY A 294 23.66 -0.41 -22.21
N SER A 295 23.97 -1.32 -23.15
CA SER A 295 24.25 -0.97 -24.55
C SER A 295 23.03 -0.39 -25.26
N GLU A 296 21.87 -1.04 -25.15
CA GLU A 296 20.66 -0.62 -25.85
C GLU A 296 20.09 0.69 -25.26
N ILE A 297 20.18 0.90 -23.93
CA ILE A 297 19.83 2.18 -23.31
C ILE A 297 20.74 3.31 -23.82
N ASN A 298 22.05 3.08 -23.92
CA ASN A 298 22.97 4.08 -24.45
C ASN A 298 22.66 4.41 -25.92
N LYS A 299 22.33 3.41 -26.75
CA LYS A 299 21.92 3.64 -28.15
C LYS A 299 20.67 4.50 -28.24
N ILE A 300 19.66 4.20 -27.43
CA ILE A 300 18.41 5.00 -27.35
C ILE A 300 18.71 6.45 -26.98
N LEU A 301 19.53 6.69 -25.96
CA LEU A 301 19.90 8.04 -25.53
C LEU A 301 20.69 8.77 -26.64
N ASN A 302 21.62 8.10 -27.30
CA ASN A 302 22.40 8.66 -28.41
C ASN A 302 21.54 9.00 -29.63
N GLU A 303 20.46 8.25 -29.89
CA GLU A 303 19.51 8.55 -30.96
C GLU A 303 18.58 9.73 -30.59
N LEU A 304 18.14 9.81 -29.34
CA LEU A 304 17.19 10.83 -28.89
C LEU A 304 17.85 12.20 -28.66
N ASN A 305 19.09 12.25 -28.16
CA ASN A 305 19.76 13.49 -27.79
C ASN A 305 19.88 14.51 -28.96
N PRO A 306 20.35 14.13 -30.17
CA PRO A 306 20.42 15.07 -31.31
C PRO A 306 19.05 15.62 -31.70
N ARG A 307 17.99 14.82 -31.59
CA ARG A 307 16.62 15.23 -31.93
C ARG A 307 16.09 16.28 -30.95
N ILE A 308 16.37 16.12 -29.66
CA ILE A 308 16.04 17.11 -28.62
C ILE A 308 16.77 18.43 -28.87
N SER A 309 18.06 18.37 -29.22
CA SER A 309 18.86 19.55 -29.56
C SER A 309 18.29 20.29 -30.77
N LEU A 310 18.02 19.57 -31.87
CA LEU A 310 17.43 20.13 -33.09
C LEU A 310 16.07 20.80 -32.83
N ALA A 311 15.21 20.16 -32.04
CA ALA A 311 13.92 20.73 -31.69
C ALA A 311 14.05 21.98 -30.82
N SER A 312 14.99 21.99 -29.88
CA SER A 312 15.26 23.16 -29.02
C SER A 312 15.79 24.34 -29.83
N GLU A 313 16.71 24.11 -30.77
CA GLU A 313 17.23 25.12 -31.68
C GLU A 313 16.15 25.67 -32.60
N THR A 314 15.33 24.77 -33.17
CA THR A 314 14.20 25.14 -34.02
C THR A 314 13.20 26.00 -33.25
N TYR A 315 12.87 25.63 -32.00
CA TYR A 315 12.00 26.42 -31.14
C TYR A 315 12.54 27.83 -30.87
N ASN A 316 13.83 27.94 -30.55
CA ASN A 316 14.46 29.23 -30.30
C ASN A 316 14.43 30.14 -31.53
N SER A 317 14.62 29.58 -32.73
CA SER A 317 14.53 30.31 -33.99
C SER A 317 13.09 30.73 -34.31
N SER A 318 12.11 29.82 -34.21
CA SER A 318 10.70 30.12 -34.49
C SER A 318 10.07 31.09 -33.50
N ARG A 319 10.52 31.09 -32.24
CA ARG A 319 10.09 32.07 -31.22
C ARG A 319 10.47 33.50 -31.60
N LYS A 320 11.66 33.72 -32.18
CA LYS A 320 12.09 35.04 -32.65
C LYS A 320 11.18 35.59 -33.77
N ASN A 321 10.46 34.72 -34.46
CA ASN A 321 9.51 35.06 -35.52
C ASN A 321 8.07 35.29 -35.02
N GLY A 322 7.85 35.40 -33.70
CA GLY A 322 6.57 35.81 -33.13
C GLY A 322 5.47 34.73 -33.08
N MET A 323 5.78 33.46 -33.37
CA MET A 323 4.81 32.37 -33.30
C MET A 323 4.48 31.99 -31.84
N ASN A 324 3.18 31.83 -31.52
CA ASN A 324 2.76 31.27 -30.22
C ASN A 324 2.96 29.75 -30.21
N LEU A 325 4.07 29.31 -29.62
CA LEU A 325 4.53 27.92 -29.61
C LEU A 325 4.55 27.33 -28.19
N SER A 326 3.60 27.72 -27.33
CA SER A 326 3.53 27.24 -25.94
C SER A 326 3.44 25.72 -25.85
N LYS A 327 2.61 25.09 -26.70
CA LYS A 327 2.48 23.62 -26.77
C LYS A 327 3.78 22.94 -27.20
N ALA A 328 4.44 23.44 -28.24
CA ALA A 328 5.73 22.90 -28.70
C ALA A 328 6.81 23.02 -27.62
N LYS A 329 6.84 24.14 -26.89
CA LYS A 329 7.73 24.32 -25.73
C LYS A 329 7.48 23.25 -24.67
N SER A 330 6.23 23.02 -24.28
CA SER A 330 5.89 22.02 -23.25
C SER A 330 6.37 20.62 -23.65
N LEU A 331 6.07 20.21 -24.89
CA LEU A 331 6.47 18.90 -25.42
C LEU A 331 7.99 18.71 -25.43
N ILE A 332 8.76 19.74 -25.81
CA ILE A 332 10.22 19.69 -25.79
C ILE A 332 10.75 19.58 -24.36
N GLU A 333 10.18 20.33 -23.41
CA GLU A 333 10.60 20.25 -22.01
C GLU A 333 10.24 18.91 -21.36
N ASP A 334 9.12 18.31 -21.74
CA ASP A 334 8.73 16.97 -21.28
C ASP A 334 9.66 15.89 -21.84
N ALA A 335 10.01 15.97 -23.12
CA ALA A 335 10.99 15.08 -23.74
C ALA A 335 12.39 15.22 -23.11
N LYS A 336 12.85 16.45 -22.83
CA LYS A 336 14.12 16.70 -22.11
C LYS A 336 14.11 16.15 -20.69
N TYR A 337 12.98 16.26 -20.00
CA TYR A 337 12.84 15.71 -18.66
C TYR A 337 13.00 14.18 -18.70
N ASN A 338 12.25 13.51 -19.58
CA ASN A 338 12.31 12.06 -19.74
C ASN A 338 13.70 11.58 -20.16
N TYR A 339 14.36 12.26 -21.10
CA TYR A 339 15.73 11.95 -21.50
C TYR A 339 16.70 11.98 -20.32
N ARG A 340 16.70 13.08 -19.55
CA ARG A 340 17.55 13.22 -18.36
C ARG A 340 17.22 12.17 -17.32
N PHE A 341 15.94 11.89 -17.11
CA PHE A 341 15.48 10.90 -16.16
C PHE A 341 15.93 9.47 -16.53
N VAL A 342 15.90 9.09 -17.82
CA VAL A 342 16.43 7.80 -18.28
C VAL A 342 17.95 7.71 -18.08
N ALA A 343 18.67 8.80 -18.34
CA ALA A 343 20.12 8.86 -18.17
C ALA A 343 20.54 8.80 -16.69
N GLU A 344 20.00 9.69 -15.86
CA GLU A 344 20.32 9.80 -14.43
C GLU A 344 19.78 8.59 -13.64
N GLY A 345 18.55 8.17 -13.93
CA GLY A 345 17.90 7.02 -13.32
C GLY A 345 18.49 5.68 -13.73
N ARG A 346 19.41 5.67 -14.71
CA ARG A 346 20.01 4.48 -15.32
C ARG A 346 18.93 3.50 -15.74
N GLY A 347 18.42 3.66 -16.97
CA GLY A 347 17.30 2.87 -17.52
C GLY A 347 17.35 1.34 -17.32
N VAL A 348 18.51 0.76 -17.02
CA VAL A 348 18.67 -0.64 -16.60
C VAL A 348 17.87 -1.02 -15.35
N HIS A 349 17.54 -0.06 -14.47
CA HIS A 349 16.67 -0.33 -13.33
C HIS A 349 15.22 -0.64 -13.76
N ASN A 350 14.80 -0.20 -14.94
CA ASN A 350 13.49 -0.51 -15.49
C ASN A 350 13.47 -0.35 -17.02
N ILE A 351 13.94 -1.38 -17.72
CA ILE A 351 14.16 -1.35 -19.16
C ILE A 351 12.88 -1.08 -19.96
N GLU A 352 11.74 -1.63 -19.53
CA GLU A 352 10.44 -1.44 -20.17
C GLU A 352 10.01 0.02 -20.05
N TYR A 353 10.07 0.59 -18.84
CA TYR A 353 9.71 1.97 -18.61
C TYR A 353 10.64 2.94 -19.31
N ALA A 354 11.96 2.68 -19.29
CA ALA A 354 12.95 3.50 -19.98
C ALA A 354 12.73 3.52 -21.51
N ALA A 355 12.44 2.38 -22.12
CA ALA A 355 12.12 2.31 -23.55
C ALA A 355 10.83 3.08 -23.89
N LYS A 356 9.78 2.92 -23.09
CA LYS A 356 8.50 3.64 -23.25
C LYS A 356 8.67 5.15 -23.08
N LEU A 357 9.46 5.61 -22.11
CA LEU A 357 9.78 7.03 -21.92
C LEU A 357 10.56 7.61 -23.11
N ALA A 358 11.53 6.87 -23.64
CA ALA A 358 12.28 7.32 -24.80
C ALA A 358 11.40 7.37 -26.07
N LYS A 359 10.52 6.39 -26.27
CA LYS A 359 9.55 6.42 -27.36
C LYS A 359 8.61 7.63 -27.23
N ALA A 360 8.00 7.82 -26.07
CA ALA A 360 7.12 8.95 -25.80
C ALA A 360 7.82 10.29 -26.04
N SER A 361 9.10 10.39 -25.64
CA SER A 361 9.92 11.59 -25.90
C SER A 361 10.12 11.84 -27.38
N ASN A 362 10.37 10.80 -28.19
CA ASN A 362 10.45 10.95 -29.65
C ASN A 362 9.11 11.40 -30.26
N ASP A 363 7.99 10.85 -29.78
CA ASP A 363 6.65 11.23 -30.23
C ASP A 363 6.36 12.71 -29.89
N MET A 364 6.71 13.16 -28.69
CA MET A 364 6.62 14.56 -28.27
C MET A 364 7.48 15.48 -29.12
N ILE A 365 8.71 15.08 -29.45
CA ILE A 365 9.60 15.86 -30.32
C ILE A 365 9.04 15.97 -31.74
N ASP A 366 8.50 14.89 -32.30
CA ASP A 366 7.92 14.94 -33.64
C ASP A 366 6.67 15.81 -33.71
N GLU A 367 5.82 15.76 -32.69
CA GLU A 367 4.68 16.68 -32.58
C GLU A 367 5.14 18.13 -32.43
N ALA A 368 6.14 18.41 -31.58
CA ALA A 368 6.70 19.74 -31.42
C ALA A 368 7.28 20.28 -32.74
N MET A 369 8.02 19.44 -33.47
CA MET A 369 8.61 19.82 -34.76
C MET A 369 7.54 20.11 -35.81
N LYS A 370 6.47 19.31 -35.91
CA LYS A 370 5.34 19.59 -36.82
C LYS A 370 4.62 20.90 -36.51
N LEU A 371 4.51 21.26 -35.23
CA LEU A 371 3.93 22.55 -34.82
C LEU A 371 4.80 23.75 -35.25
N MET A 372 6.12 23.56 -35.34
CA MET A 372 7.08 24.62 -35.72
C MET A 372 7.37 24.65 -37.22
N LYS A 373 7.29 23.50 -37.90
CA LYS A 373 7.55 23.30 -39.32
C LYS A 373 6.49 22.34 -39.87
N LYS A 374 5.50 22.87 -40.61
CA LYS A 374 4.33 22.10 -41.07
C LYS A 374 4.69 20.93 -42.00
N ASP A 375 5.78 21.07 -42.74
CA ASP A 375 6.35 20.11 -43.69
C ASP A 375 7.33 19.12 -43.05
N PHE A 376 7.52 19.18 -41.72
CA PHE A 376 8.43 18.29 -41.02
C PHE A 376 8.00 16.83 -41.14
N THR A 377 8.91 16.03 -41.70
CA THR A 377 8.78 14.57 -41.73
C THR A 377 9.74 13.99 -40.68
N PRO A 378 9.22 13.20 -39.71
CA PRO A 378 10.06 12.51 -38.75
C PRO A 378 11.14 11.64 -39.42
N PRO A 379 12.37 11.64 -38.89
CA PRO A 379 13.38 10.69 -39.35
C PRO A 379 12.98 9.25 -39.00
N GLU A 380 13.51 8.28 -39.75
CA GLU A 380 13.43 6.87 -39.38
C GLU A 380 14.04 6.65 -37.99
N ARG A 381 13.41 5.75 -37.23
CA ARG A 381 13.76 5.44 -35.84
C ARG A 381 14.27 4.02 -35.72
N SER A 382 15.09 3.74 -34.71
CA SER A 382 15.39 2.35 -34.35
C SER A 382 14.13 1.57 -33.98
N GLU A 383 14.17 0.25 -34.13
CA GLU A 383 13.01 -0.62 -33.85
C GLU A 383 12.42 -0.41 -32.45
N ILE A 384 13.28 -0.24 -31.43
CA ILE A 384 12.87 -0.01 -30.03
C ILE A 384 12.05 1.28 -29.88
N LEU A 385 12.32 2.29 -30.70
CA LEU A 385 11.64 3.58 -30.67
C LEU A 385 10.50 3.68 -31.70
N LYS A 386 10.40 2.69 -32.60
CA LYS A 386 9.36 2.57 -33.61
C LYS A 386 8.15 1.79 -33.10
N PHE A 387 8.37 0.61 -32.50
CA PHE A 387 7.30 -0.27 -32.04
C PHE A 387 7.23 -0.35 -30.51
N SER A 388 6.01 -0.44 -29.97
CA SER A 388 5.75 -0.44 -28.52
C SER A 388 6.44 -1.57 -27.77
N ASP A 389 6.61 -2.73 -28.42
CA ASP A 389 7.00 -3.98 -27.76
C ASP A 389 8.35 -4.53 -28.25
N SER A 390 9.03 -3.84 -29.16
CA SER A 390 10.34 -4.28 -29.68
C SER A 390 11.42 -4.36 -28.59
N TYR A 391 11.27 -3.60 -27.50
CA TYR A 391 12.17 -3.71 -26.33
C TYR A 391 12.15 -5.13 -25.72
N CYS A 392 11.02 -5.86 -25.79
CA CYS A 392 10.93 -7.23 -25.26
C CYS A 392 11.95 -8.13 -25.95
N ASN A 393 11.95 -8.15 -27.28
CA ASN A 393 12.86 -9.03 -28.03
C ASN A 393 14.30 -8.53 -27.94
N ILE A 394 14.52 -7.22 -28.06
CA ILE A 394 15.86 -6.66 -28.17
C ILE A 394 16.59 -6.60 -26.82
N MET A 395 15.87 -6.32 -25.73
CA MET A 395 16.45 -6.17 -24.40
C MET A 395 16.16 -7.33 -23.46
N CYS A 396 15.05 -8.06 -23.59
CA CYS A 396 14.68 -9.12 -22.64
C CYS A 396 14.92 -10.53 -23.15
N HIS A 397 14.78 -10.78 -24.46
CA HIS A 397 14.81 -12.13 -25.04
C HIS A 397 15.94 -12.34 -26.06
N LYS A 398 16.84 -11.37 -26.23
CA LYS A 398 17.94 -11.45 -27.21
C LYS A 398 18.92 -12.60 -26.95
N LEU A 399 19.11 -12.95 -25.68
CA LEU A 399 20.06 -13.98 -25.23
C LEU A 399 19.35 -15.25 -24.73
N ILE A 400 18.03 -15.34 -24.85
CA ILE A 400 17.20 -16.43 -24.32
C ILE A 400 16.75 -17.35 -25.44
#